data_AF-A0A1M7YI17-F1
#
_entry.id   AF-A0A1M7YI17-F1
#
_cell.length_a   1.000
_cell.length_b   1.000
_cell.length_c   1.000
_cell.angle_alpha   90.00
_cell.angle_beta   90.00
_cell.angle_gamma   90.00
#
_symmetry.space_group_name_H-M   'P 1'
#
loop_
_entity.id
_entity.type
_entity.pdbx_description
1 polymer ?
#
loop_
_entity_poly.entity_id
_entity_poly.type
_entity_poly.pdbx_seq_one_letter_code
_entity_poly.pdbx_strand_id
1 'polypeptide(L)' 'MAHCNTILSQLAAFFPRHDFEKLATQYHQGQKFRSFNRWSQFMAMMIAQLTGRKSLRDLVGNIAVQGKRIYHLGM' A
#
# COMPACT_ATOMS: atom_id res chain seq x y z
N MET A 1 2.99 10.68 18.87
CA MET A 1 1.84 10.53 17.95
C MET A 1 1.23 9.18 18.21
N ALA A 2 -0.04 9.12 18.63
CA ALA A 2 -0.70 7.84 18.91
C ALA A 2 -0.69 6.99 17.63
N HIS A 3 -0.18 5.75 17.74
CA HIS A 3 -0.19 4.80 16.63
C HIS A 3 -1.65 4.50 16.31
N CYS A 4 -2.21 5.10 15.27
CA CYS A 4 -3.55 4.79 14.79
C CYS A 4 -3.51 3.38 14.18
N ASN A 5 -3.77 2.36 15.01
CA ASN A 5 -3.94 0.98 14.56
C ASN A 5 -5.20 0.90 13.71
N THR A 6 -5.01 0.92 12.39
CA THR A 6 -6.09 0.69 11.44
C THR A 6 -6.26 -0.82 11.25
N ILE A 7 -7.45 -1.29 10.86
CA ILE A 7 -7.60 -2.69 10.42
C ILE A 7 -6.61 -2.99 9.27
N LEU A 8 -6.34 -2.00 8.42
CA LEU A 8 -5.32 -2.10 7.38
C LEU A 8 -3.91 -2.32 7.94
N SER A 9 -3.53 -1.71 9.07
CA SER A 9 -2.22 -1.94 9.70
C SER A 9 -2.10 -3.35 10.28
N GLN A 10 -3.19 -3.90 10.82
CA GLN A 10 -3.25 -5.28 11.28
C GLN A 10 -3.15 -6.26 10.11
N LEU A 11 -3.85 -5.98 9.00
CA LEU A 11 -3.79 -6.79 7.79
C LEU A 11 -2.39 -6.76 7.15
N ALA A 12 -1.76 -5.58 7.09
CA ALA A 12 -0.39 -5.43 6.59
C ALA A 12 0.63 -6.20 7.45
N ALA A 13 0.39 -6.34 8.76
CA ALA A 13 1.29 -7.05 9.68
C ALA A 13 1.37 -8.57 9.41
N PHE A 14 0.39 -9.16 8.71
CA PHE A 14 0.50 -10.55 8.26
C PHE A 14 1.55 -10.75 7.17
N PHE A 15 2.00 -9.67 6.51
CA PHE A 15 2.99 -9.74 5.45
C PHE A 15 4.35 -9.26 5.96
N PRO A 16 5.39 -10.12 5.96
CA PRO A 16 6.72 -9.72 6.39
C PRO A 16 7.31 -8.70 5.41
N ARG A 17 7.30 -7.42 5.81
CA ARG A 17 7.69 -6.30 4.95
C ARG A 17 9.11 -6.41 4.40
N HIS A 18 10.05 -6.86 5.23
CA HIS A 18 11.45 -7.01 4.83
C HIS A 18 11.62 -8.04 3.70
N ASP A 19 11.01 -9.22 3.85
CA ASP A 19 11.06 -10.26 2.84
C ASP A 19 10.34 -9.84 1.55
N PHE A 20 9.21 -9.14 1.69
CA PHE A 20 8.51 -8.56 0.55
C PHE A 20 9.40 -7.57 -0.22
N GLU A 21 10.03 -6.62 0.47
CA GLU A 21 10.88 -5.61 -0.18
C GLU A 21 12.12 -6.24 -0.84
N LYS A 22 12.68 -7.28 -0.23
CA LYS A 22 13.78 -8.07 -0.80
C LYS A 22 13.36 -8.73 -2.12
N LEU A 23 12.21 -9.42 -2.12
CA LEU A 23 11.66 -10.03 -3.34
C LEU A 23 11.26 -8.97 -4.37
N ALA A 24 10.64 -7.88 -3.93
CA ALA A 24 10.25 -6.77 -4.80
C ALA A 24 11.46 -6.16 -5.53
N THR A 25 12.61 -6.10 -4.86
CA THR A 25 13.87 -5.62 -5.45
C THR A 25 14.45 -6.66 -6.41
N GLN A 26 14.53 -7.92 -5.98
CA GLN A 26 15.07 -9.03 -6.78
C GLN A 26 14.31 -9.23 -8.10
N TYR A 27 12.99 -9.11 -8.06
CA TYR A 27 12.11 -9.35 -9.20
C TYR A 27 11.62 -8.06 -9.87
N HIS A 28 12.14 -6.88 -9.48
CA HIS A 28 11.80 -5.66 -10.19
C HIS A 28 12.34 -5.72 -11.62
N GLN A 29 11.45 -5.54 -12.58
CA GLN A 29 11.78 -5.40 -13.99
C GLN A 29 11.02 -4.21 -14.56
N GLY A 30 11.68 -3.47 -15.46
CA GLY A 30 11.11 -2.33 -16.16
C GLY A 30 11.60 -0.97 -15.66
N GLN A 31 10.74 0.05 -15.81
CA GLN A 31 11.07 1.44 -15.54
C GLN A 31 11.09 1.76 -14.04
N LYS A 32 11.89 2.77 -13.69
CA LYS A 32 11.94 3.30 -12.31
C LYS A 32 10.56 3.79 -11.86
N PHE A 33 10.26 3.53 -10.60
CA PHE A 33 9.07 4.06 -9.95
C PHE A 33 9.13 5.58 -9.83
N ARG A 34 7.98 6.25 -10.00
CA ARG A 34 7.86 7.71 -9.80
C ARG A 34 7.39 8.05 -8.39
N SER A 35 6.20 7.57 -8.04
CA SER A 35 5.54 7.90 -6.76
C SER A 35 5.18 6.68 -5.92
N PHE A 36 5.02 5.50 -6.55
CA PHE A 36 4.65 4.27 -5.88
C PHE A 36 5.74 3.20 -6.04
N ASN A 37 6.19 2.61 -4.93
CA ASN A 37 7.02 1.41 -4.95
C ASN A 37 6.14 0.15 -4.95
N ARG A 38 6.74 -1.05 -5.04
CA ARG A 38 5.95 -2.31 -5.06
C ARG A 38 5.10 -2.51 -3.80
N TRP A 39 5.58 -2.05 -2.64
CA TRP A 39 4.84 -2.16 -1.39
C TRP A 39 3.59 -1.26 -1.39
N SER A 40 3.74 0.00 -1.79
CA SER A 40 2.59 0.90 -1.87
C SER A 40 1.61 0.50 -2.97
N GLN A 41 2.09 -0.10 -4.08
CA GLN A 41 1.22 -0.72 -5.09
C GLN A 41 0.42 -1.89 -4.51
N PHE A 42 1.08 -2.79 -3.78
CA PHE A 42 0.43 -3.92 -3.12
C PHE A 42 -0.63 -3.47 -2.12
N MET A 43 -0.31 -2.49 -1.27
CA MET A 43 -1.26 -1.92 -0.31
C MET A 43 -2.45 -1.23 -1.00
N ALA A 44 -2.22 -0.47 -2.08
CA ALA A 44 -3.30 0.14 -2.85
C ALA A 44 -4.23 -0.91 -3.47
N MET A 45 -3.67 -2.00 -4.02
CA MET A 45 -4.46 -3.12 -4.55
C MET A 45 -5.22 -3.85 -3.44
N MET A 46 -4.61 -4.07 -2.28
CA MET A 46 -5.28 -4.68 -1.13
C MET A 46 -6.48 -3.84 -0.68
N ILE A 47 -6.32 -2.52 -0.56
CA ILE A 47 -7.44 -1.60 -0.26
C ILE A 47 -8.54 -1.75 -1.31
N ALA A 48 -8.18 -1.76 -2.60
CA ALA A 48 -9.15 -1.89 -3.68
C ALA A 48 -9.99 -3.17 -3.56
N GLN A 49 -9.34 -4.32 -3.29
CA GLN A 49 -10.02 -5.61 -3.13
C GLN A 49 -10.92 -5.62 -1.89
N LEU A 50 -10.41 -5.18 -0.73
CA LEU A 50 -11.15 -5.19 0.53
C LEU A 50 -12.35 -4.23 0.52
N THR A 51 -12.25 -3.12 -0.21
CA THR A 51 -13.32 -2.12 -0.29
C THR A 51 -14.21 -2.27 -1.53
N GLY A 52 -14.00 -3.31 -2.34
CA GLY A 52 -14.80 -3.60 -3.54
C GLY A 52 -14.73 -2.50 -4.60
N ARG A 53 -13.62 -1.74 -4.67
CA ARG A 53 -13.48 -0.60 -5.59
C ARG A 53 -13.27 -1.11 -7.01
N LYS A 54 -14.17 -0.70 -7.91
CA LYS A 54 -14.15 -1.09 -9.33
C LYS A 54 -13.51 -0.06 -10.25
N SER A 55 -13.19 1.13 -9.73
CA SER A 55 -12.61 2.23 -10.49
C SER A 55 -11.27 2.65 -9.91
N LEU A 56 -10.25 2.72 -10.77
CA LEU A 56 -8.92 3.20 -10.39
C LEU A 56 -8.97 4.66 -9.91
N ARG A 57 -9.82 5.49 -10.52
CA ARG A 57 -10.00 6.90 -10.12
C ARG A 57 -10.56 7.00 -8.70
N ASP A 58 -11.55 6.17 -8.39
CA ASP A 58 -12.17 6.13 -7.08
C ASP A 58 -11.17 5.66 -6.00
N LEU A 59 -10.37 4.63 -6.32
CA LEU A 59 -9.29 4.18 -5.45
C LEU A 59 -8.26 5.28 -5.18
N VAL A 60 -7.77 5.94 -6.22
CA VAL A 60 -6.75 7.00 -6.10
C VAL A 60 -7.29 8.18 -5.28
N GLY A 61 -8.52 8.61 -5.55
CA GLY A 61 -9.16 9.67 -4.76
C GLY A 61 -9.31 9.28 -3.29
N ASN A 62 -9.72 8.03 -3.02
CA ASN A 62 -9.89 7.52 -1.66
C ASN A 62 -8.56 7.41 -0.88
N ILE A 63 -7.48 6.97 -1.54
CA ILE A 63 -6.12 6.91 -0.96
C ILE A 63 -5.59 8.32 -0.68
N ALA A 64 -5.77 9.26 -1.62
CA ALA A 64 -5.30 10.64 -1.46
C ALA A 64 -5.91 11.32 -0.23
N VAL A 65 -7.22 11.14 -0.01
CA VAL A 65 -7.93 11.68 1.17
C VAL A 65 -7.42 11.07 2.48
N GLN A 66 -6.95 9.82 2.45
CA GLN A 66 -6.51 9.06 3.62
C GLN A 66 -5.00 9.13 3.89
N GLY A 67 -4.22 9.91 3.14
CA GLY A 67 -2.76 9.96 3.22
C GLY A 67 -2.20 10.05 4.65
N LYS A 68 -2.77 10.92 5.49
CA LYS A 68 -2.36 11.09 6.90
C LYS A 68 -2.57 9.85 7.78
N ARG A 69 -3.44 8.91 7.40
CA ARG A 69 -3.70 7.67 8.15
C ARG A 69 -2.86 6.50 7.66
N ILE A 70 -2.52 6.50 6.36
CA ILE A 70 -1.81 5.40 5.71
C ILE A 70 -0.30 5.63 5.59
N TYR A 71 0.21 6.84 5.86
CA TYR A 71 1.65 7.12 5.74
C TYR A 71 2.53 6.20 6.59
N HIS A 72 2.06 5.82 7.78
CA HIS A 72 2.75 4.89 8.67
C HIS A 72 2.91 3.48 8.07
N LEU A 73 2.10 3.14 7.06
CA LEU A 73 2.19 1.88 6.34
C LEU A 73 3.21 1.94 5.20
N GLY A 74 3.91 3.07 4.99
CA GLY A 74 4.82 3.25 3.86
C GLY A 74 4.12 3.52 2.54
N MET A 75 2.92 4.16 2.60
CA MET A 75 2.17 4.67 1.45
C MET A 75 2.21 6.19 1.38
#